data_AF-A0A871R423-F1
#
_entry.id   AF-A0A871R423-F1
#
_cell.length_a   1.000
_cell.length_b   1.000
_cell.length_c   1.000
_cell.angle_alpha   90.00
_cell.angle_beta   90.00
_cell.angle_gamma   90.00
#
_symmetry.space_group_name_H-M   'P 1'
#
loop_
_entity.id
_entity.type
_entity.pdbx_description
1 polymer ?
#
loop_
_entity_poly.entity_id
_entity_poly.type
_entity_poly.pdbx_seq_one_letter_code
_entity_poly.pdbx_strand_id
1 'polypeptide(L)'
;MSLPSTGTSSEEADQKKGMKTPYEVNEVPLSEKGVEIDEDFRYNIIHACGHNFSADKEKGGSFDLPADIEYMIDKIGGLKIEDAIDILKKAYKDHYQDQNFPSDVYLLIHDLLDKELYLSKGHTEKEWTEESKIQAGLIYYYSPYPEVRTVTSPLDIEDVPIETIRSYILGIIWTIIGAGVNEFFMHRKPRITLTAPVIQVLLYPCGKFCEHVLPDWGFKFRGKRFSLNPGPWTAKEQMFSTLMFNVAISYTYVSHNIYVQKLKRFYNNDWVDIGYEILLMLSSQFMGFGFAGIVRKFVIYPEKCIWPTAFPTLALNSALLKGEKHTENINGWRITRYHFFLVCFIGMFLYFWIPNYLFQALSTFDWLAWIKPQNFNLAVVTGSQYGLGLNPIPTFDWNIIDYNYAITIPFFSQLNQYIGSFIGFFAIIGIFYSNYKWSGYLPLNDNNIYTNTGELYEVTEILNKNSQLVESKYQKYSPPFYTAGNLLIYGAYFALYPFSFCYTVITEWSTIKNSFKVFYHQLRHLKLWKSNYDGFDDPQTRMMKKYKEVPDWYFLVILVICIVLGILAVKLYPAQTPVWGISLFWC
;
A
#
# COMPACT_ATOMS: atom_id res chain seq x y z
N MET A 1 71.28 25.60 9.66
CA MET A 1 70.55 26.87 9.81
C MET A 1 69.18 26.50 10.37
N SER A 2 68.85 27.11 11.49
CA SER A 2 67.74 26.80 12.41
C SER A 2 66.35 26.85 11.77
N LEU A 3 65.50 25.91 12.16
CA LEU A 3 64.03 26.01 12.11
C LEU A 3 63.56 27.30 12.83
N PRO A 4 62.44 27.89 12.39
CA PRO A 4 61.51 28.55 13.27
C PRO A 4 60.34 27.61 13.61
N SER A 5 60.13 27.41 14.90
CA SER A 5 58.90 26.91 15.52
C SER A 5 57.96 28.08 15.84
N THR A 6 56.76 27.74 16.34
CA THR A 6 55.63 28.57 16.82
C THR A 6 54.61 28.93 15.73
N GLY A 7 53.30 28.69 15.86
CA GLY A 7 52.48 28.13 16.93
C GLY A 7 51.00 28.47 16.67
N THR A 8 50.07 27.68 17.25
CA THR A 8 48.59 27.86 17.32
C THR A 8 47.82 27.74 15.99
N SER A 9 46.62 27.16 15.91
CA SER A 9 45.60 27.01 16.94
C SER A 9 44.97 25.60 16.99
N SER A 10 44.73 25.17 18.22
CA SER A 10 43.90 24.06 18.64
C SER A 10 42.39 24.27 18.34
N GLU A 11 42.03 25.06 17.33
CA GLU A 11 40.63 25.40 17.02
C GLU A 11 40.02 24.55 15.89
N GLU A 12 40.82 24.01 14.97
CA GLU A 12 40.28 23.17 13.88
C GLU A 12 39.95 21.72 14.31
N ALA A 13 40.52 21.26 15.42
CA ALA A 13 40.26 19.92 15.95
C ALA A 13 38.97 19.84 16.80
N ASP A 14 38.47 20.96 17.32
CA ASP A 14 37.25 21.00 18.13
C ASP A 14 35.97 21.28 17.29
N GLN A 15 36.07 21.80 16.07
CA GLN A 15 34.89 22.00 15.21
C GLN A 15 34.37 20.72 14.53
N LYS A 16 35.14 19.63 14.51
CA LYS A 16 34.69 18.33 13.96
C LYS A 16 34.01 17.40 14.97
N LYS A 17 33.92 17.79 16.25
CA LYS A 17 33.24 17.01 17.31
C LYS A 17 31.73 17.29 17.45
N GLY A 18 31.15 18.15 16.60
CA GLY A 18 29.77 18.62 16.75
C GLY A 18 28.75 18.16 15.69
N MET A 19 29.11 17.27 14.76
CA MET A 19 28.14 16.76 13.77
C MET A 19 27.47 15.49 14.28
N LYS A 20 26.44 15.67 15.11
CA LYS A 20 25.50 14.60 15.46
C LYS A 20 24.82 14.11 14.19
N THR A 21 24.85 12.80 13.94
CA THR A 21 24.04 12.21 12.87
C THR A 21 22.55 12.37 13.23
N PRO A 22 21.63 12.52 12.26
CA PRO A 22 20.19 12.64 12.55
C PRO A 22 19.55 11.37 13.13
N TYR A 23 20.36 10.35 13.43
CA TYR A 23 19.98 9.10 14.13
C TYR A 23 20.36 9.10 15.61
N GLU A 24 21.00 10.16 16.12
CA GLU A 24 21.01 10.40 17.55
C GLU A 24 19.61 10.85 17.95
N VAL A 25 18.82 9.88 18.42
CA VAL A 25 17.61 10.14 19.18
C VAL A 25 18.03 11.10 20.29
N ASN A 26 17.51 12.33 20.28
CA ASN A 26 17.57 13.18 21.46
C ASN A 26 17.02 12.32 22.59
N GLU A 27 17.85 12.03 23.59
CA GLU A 27 17.44 11.33 24.81
C GLU A 27 16.12 11.95 25.25
N VAL A 28 15.03 11.22 25.00
CA VAL A 28 13.76 11.52 25.66
C VAL A 28 14.11 11.48 27.14
N PRO A 29 13.73 12.46 27.97
CA PRO A 29 13.94 12.36 29.39
C PRO A 29 13.18 11.11 29.86
N LEU A 30 13.90 9.99 29.90
CA LEU A 30 13.52 8.76 30.58
C LEU A 30 13.21 9.23 32.00
N SER A 31 12.09 8.74 32.53
CA SER A 31 11.78 9.04 33.94
C SER A 31 13.03 8.72 34.77
N GLU A 32 13.44 9.65 35.64
CA GLU A 32 14.73 9.64 36.36
C GLU A 32 14.98 8.41 37.27
N LYS A 33 14.16 7.36 37.16
CA LYS A 33 14.45 6.02 37.67
C LYS A 33 13.90 5.00 36.68
N GLY A 34 14.77 4.41 35.87
CA GLY A 34 14.43 3.18 35.16
C GLY A 34 13.89 2.17 36.17
N VAL A 35 12.78 1.53 35.85
CA VAL A 35 12.24 0.45 36.69
C VAL A 35 13.29 -0.66 36.71
N GLU A 36 13.83 -0.99 37.88
CA GLU A 36 14.69 -2.16 38.04
C GLU A 36 13.85 -3.40 37.73
N ILE A 37 14.08 -3.97 36.55
CA ILE A 37 13.46 -5.21 36.09
C ILE A 37 14.49 -6.32 36.04
N ASP A 38 14.03 -7.54 36.24
CA ASP A 38 14.85 -8.75 36.14
C ASP A 38 15.48 -8.88 34.74
N GLU A 39 16.71 -9.39 34.65
CA GLU A 39 17.44 -9.54 33.37
C GLU A 39 16.75 -10.53 32.44
N ASP A 40 16.15 -11.59 32.99
CA ASP A 40 15.36 -12.54 32.21
C ASP A 40 14.09 -11.88 31.64
N PHE A 41 13.42 -11.02 32.42
CA PHE A 41 12.26 -10.26 31.95
C PHE A 41 12.66 -9.25 30.86
N ARG A 42 13.79 -8.56 31.05
CA ARG A 42 14.37 -7.65 30.05
C ARG A 42 14.64 -8.39 28.73
N TYR A 43 15.22 -9.59 28.80
CA TYR A 43 15.47 -10.43 27.63
C TYR A 43 14.16 -10.84 26.93
N ASN A 44 13.14 -11.24 27.69
CA ASN A 44 11.83 -11.61 27.14
C ASN A 44 11.17 -10.44 26.41
N ILE A 45 11.27 -9.20 26.93
CA ILE A 45 10.78 -7.99 26.26
C ILE A 45 11.51 -7.77 24.93
N ILE A 46 12.84 -7.91 24.92
CA ILE A 46 13.66 -7.71 23.71
C ILE A 46 13.29 -8.76 22.64
N HIS A 47 13.15 -10.02 23.06
CA HIS A 47 12.74 -11.11 22.18
C HIS A 47 11.33 -10.88 21.62
N ALA A 48 10.37 -10.44 22.45
CA ALA A 48 9.01 -10.14 22.04
C ALA A 48 8.90 -8.94 21.09
N CYS A 49 9.89 -8.04 21.11
CA CYS A 49 10.06 -6.96 20.12
C CYS A 49 10.70 -7.44 18.80
N GLY A 50 11.04 -8.73 18.66
CA GLY A 50 11.57 -9.32 17.43
C GLY A 50 13.10 -9.28 17.29
N HIS A 51 13.83 -9.02 18.38
CA HIS A 51 15.29 -8.97 18.37
C HIS A 51 15.90 -10.21 19.03
N ASN A 52 16.62 -11.03 18.25
CA ASN A 52 17.31 -12.23 18.73
C ASN A 52 18.78 -11.93 19.05
N PHE A 53 19.08 -11.57 20.30
CA PHE A 53 20.46 -11.35 20.77
C PHE A 53 21.14 -12.60 21.34
N SER A 54 20.63 -13.79 21.02
CA SER A 54 21.08 -15.06 21.59
C SER A 54 22.58 -15.37 21.35
N ALA A 55 23.26 -14.64 20.46
CA ALA A 55 24.68 -14.81 20.15
C ALA A 55 25.65 -13.95 20.99
N ASP A 56 25.18 -12.94 21.74
CA ASP A 56 26.06 -11.98 22.45
C ASP A 56 25.98 -12.05 23.99
N LYS A 57 25.23 -13.03 24.54
CA LYS A 57 25.25 -13.36 25.99
C LYS A 57 26.66 -13.61 26.53
N GLU A 58 27.61 -13.98 25.67
CA GLU A 58 28.99 -14.34 26.06
C GLU A 58 29.96 -13.15 26.18
N LYS A 59 29.58 -11.91 25.80
CA LYS A 59 30.56 -10.82 25.64
C LYS A 59 30.51 -9.65 26.62
N GLY A 60 29.63 -9.66 27.63
CA GLY A 60 29.74 -8.76 28.80
C GLY A 60 29.86 -7.25 28.52
N GLY A 61 29.43 -6.77 27.35
CA GLY A 61 29.49 -5.36 26.96
C GLY A 61 28.14 -4.65 27.19
N SER A 62 28.17 -3.35 27.48
CA SER A 62 26.97 -2.52 27.57
C SER A 62 26.15 -2.62 26.27
N PHE A 63 24.90 -3.03 26.40
CA PHE A 63 23.98 -3.15 25.27
C PHE A 63 23.69 -1.75 24.68
N ASP A 64 24.21 -1.45 23.50
CA ASP A 64 23.77 -0.28 22.73
C ASP A 64 22.44 -0.63 22.02
N LEU A 65 21.36 -0.64 22.81
CA LEU A 65 20.01 -0.99 22.36
C LEU A 65 19.45 0.12 21.46
N PRO A 66 18.69 -0.21 20.41
CA PRO A 66 17.89 0.78 19.71
C PRO A 66 16.95 1.49 20.70
N ALA A 67 16.83 2.81 20.58
CA ALA A 67 15.95 3.62 21.43
C ALA A 67 14.50 3.12 21.46
N ASP A 68 14.03 2.53 20.36
CA ASP A 68 12.71 1.89 20.26
C ASP A 68 12.55 0.78 21.32
N ILE A 69 13.58 -0.05 21.54
CA ILE A 69 13.56 -1.15 22.51
C ILE A 69 13.69 -0.62 23.94
N GLU A 70 14.56 0.37 24.16
CA GLU A 70 14.72 0.98 25.48
C GLU A 70 13.41 1.61 25.96
N TYR A 71 12.71 2.29 25.06
CA TYR A 71 11.38 2.81 25.32
C TYR A 71 10.39 1.70 25.70
N MET A 72 10.37 0.58 24.97
CA MET A 72 9.49 -0.54 25.29
C MET A 72 9.82 -1.19 26.63
N ILE A 73 11.11 -1.32 26.97
CA ILE A 73 11.56 -1.81 28.28
C ILE A 73 11.05 -0.91 29.41
N ASP A 74 11.21 0.40 29.29
CA ASP A 74 10.73 1.37 30.28
C ASP A 74 9.19 1.28 30.45
N LYS A 75 8.44 1.26 29.34
CA LYS A 75 6.98 1.22 29.38
C LYS A 75 6.42 -0.09 29.88
N ILE A 76 6.97 -1.23 29.47
CA ILE A 76 6.52 -2.55 29.94
C ILE A 76 6.91 -2.77 31.39
N GLY A 77 8.13 -2.36 31.78
CA GLY A 77 8.61 -2.44 33.17
C GLY A 77 7.74 -1.62 34.13
N GLY A 78 7.37 -0.40 33.72
CA GLY A 78 6.51 0.49 34.49
C GLY A 78 5.01 0.15 34.47
N LEU A 79 4.59 -0.82 33.66
CA LEU A 79 3.17 -1.17 33.54
C LEU A 79 2.68 -1.92 34.78
N LYS A 80 1.59 -1.45 35.39
CA LYS A 80 0.91 -2.17 36.47
C LYS A 80 0.14 -3.36 35.91
N ILE A 81 0.00 -4.41 36.70
CA ILE A 81 -0.67 -5.63 36.24
C ILE A 81 -2.17 -5.41 36.02
N GLU A 82 -2.81 -4.57 36.83
CA GLU A 82 -4.24 -4.26 36.67
C GLU A 82 -4.51 -3.55 35.34
N ASP A 83 -3.67 -2.55 35.01
CA ASP A 83 -3.74 -1.82 33.75
C ASP A 83 -3.45 -2.75 32.56
N ALA A 84 -2.47 -3.66 32.70
CA ALA A 84 -2.16 -4.65 31.67
C ALA A 84 -3.36 -5.56 31.38
N ILE A 85 -4.03 -6.06 32.41
CA ILE A 85 -5.21 -6.93 32.24
C ILE A 85 -6.38 -6.17 31.60
N ASP A 86 -6.60 -4.90 31.94
CA ASP A 86 -7.67 -4.12 31.31
C ASP A 86 -7.38 -3.81 29.84
N ILE A 87 -6.10 -3.57 29.47
CA ILE A 87 -5.66 -3.48 28.07
C ILE A 87 -5.94 -4.81 27.35
N LEU A 88 -5.59 -5.95 27.95
CA LEU A 88 -5.80 -7.28 27.36
C LEU A 88 -7.28 -7.61 27.18
N LYS A 89 -8.15 -7.26 28.15
CA LYS A 89 -9.61 -7.42 28.01
C LYS A 89 -10.15 -6.60 26.84
N LYS A 90 -9.67 -5.36 26.70
CA LYS A 90 -10.05 -4.49 25.59
C LYS A 90 -9.58 -5.10 24.26
N ALA A 91 -8.32 -5.51 24.17
CA ALA A 91 -7.76 -6.13 22.97
C ALA A 91 -8.49 -7.43 22.58
N TYR A 92 -8.82 -8.29 23.55
CA TYR A 92 -9.58 -9.53 23.31
C TYR A 92 -10.96 -9.26 22.71
N LYS A 93 -11.64 -8.22 23.19
CA LYS A 93 -12.95 -7.80 22.66
C LYS A 93 -12.81 -7.14 21.29
N ASP A 94 -11.85 -6.24 21.17
CA ASP A 94 -11.67 -5.45 19.95
C ASP A 94 -11.24 -6.37 18.82
N HIS A 95 -10.26 -7.26 18.99
CA HIS A 95 -9.77 -8.18 17.95
C HIS A 95 -10.58 -9.48 17.79
N TYR A 96 -11.80 -9.55 18.32
CA TYR A 96 -12.69 -10.70 18.08
C TYR A 96 -12.94 -10.87 16.56
N GLN A 97 -12.68 -12.07 16.04
CA GLN A 97 -12.79 -12.43 14.61
C GLN A 97 -11.93 -11.60 13.66
N ASP A 98 -10.87 -10.96 14.17
CA ASP A 98 -9.91 -10.26 13.33
C ASP A 98 -9.00 -11.26 12.60
N GLN A 99 -9.10 -11.31 11.27
CA GLN A 99 -8.30 -12.23 10.44
C GLN A 99 -6.82 -11.85 10.38
N ASN A 100 -6.49 -10.59 10.68
CA ASN A 100 -5.12 -10.09 10.63
C ASN A 100 -4.42 -10.21 11.98
N PHE A 101 -5.14 -10.48 13.07
CA PHE A 101 -4.56 -10.61 14.39
C PHE A 101 -4.01 -12.03 14.59
N PRO A 102 -2.78 -12.21 15.10
CA PRO A 102 -2.19 -13.54 15.25
C PRO A 102 -3.03 -14.45 16.16
N SER A 103 -3.45 -15.60 15.65
CA SER A 103 -4.34 -16.54 16.36
C SER A 103 -3.71 -17.11 17.64
N ASP A 104 -2.40 -17.33 17.62
CA ASP A 104 -1.60 -17.77 18.76
C ASP A 104 -1.59 -16.71 19.87
N VAL A 105 -1.39 -15.44 19.51
CA VAL A 105 -1.46 -14.32 20.46
C VAL A 105 -2.88 -14.17 21.00
N TYR A 106 -3.92 -14.32 20.17
CA TYR A 106 -5.31 -14.24 20.63
C TYR A 106 -5.65 -15.32 21.67
N LEU A 107 -5.22 -16.57 21.42
CA LEU A 107 -5.39 -17.68 22.36
C LEU A 107 -4.58 -17.46 23.64
N LEU A 108 -3.37 -16.93 23.52
CA LEU A 108 -2.56 -16.55 24.68
C LEU A 108 -3.26 -15.49 25.52
N ILE A 109 -3.82 -14.44 24.91
CA ILE A 109 -4.59 -13.41 25.64
C ILE A 109 -5.79 -14.03 26.35
N HIS A 110 -6.52 -14.93 25.71
CA HIS A 110 -7.61 -15.66 26.35
C HIS A 110 -7.13 -16.41 27.60
N ASP A 111 -6.01 -17.13 27.50
CA ASP A 111 -5.43 -17.84 28.63
C ASP A 111 -4.96 -16.87 29.74
N LEU A 112 -4.34 -15.74 29.38
CA LEU A 112 -3.86 -14.75 30.36
C LEU A 112 -5.02 -14.07 31.12
N LEU A 113 -6.18 -13.90 30.48
CA LEU A 113 -7.38 -13.37 31.11
C LEU A 113 -8.01 -14.35 32.12
N ASP A 114 -7.77 -15.65 31.95
CA ASP A 114 -8.13 -16.69 32.92
C ASP A 114 -6.86 -17.20 33.63
N LYS A 115 -6.48 -16.48 34.69
CA LYS A 115 -5.27 -16.80 35.46
C LYS A 115 -5.22 -18.25 35.93
N GLU A 116 -6.35 -18.84 36.33
CA GLU A 116 -6.39 -20.24 36.78
C GLU A 116 -6.08 -21.21 35.64
N LEU A 117 -6.64 -20.95 34.45
CA LEU A 117 -6.35 -21.71 33.24
C LEU A 117 -4.87 -21.61 32.86
N TYR A 118 -4.28 -20.40 32.88
CA TYR A 118 -2.86 -20.21 32.55
C TYR A 118 -1.94 -20.99 33.49
N LEU A 119 -2.20 -20.92 34.81
CA LEU A 119 -1.43 -21.66 35.81
C LEU A 119 -1.62 -23.18 35.68
N SER A 120 -2.81 -23.65 35.29
CA SER A 120 -3.08 -25.07 35.08
C SER A 120 -2.25 -25.70 33.96
N LYS A 121 -1.74 -24.90 33.02
CA LYS A 121 -0.85 -25.35 31.93
C LYS A 121 0.61 -25.51 32.36
N GLY A 122 0.91 -25.33 33.66
CA GLY A 122 2.24 -25.51 34.23
C GLY A 122 3.07 -24.25 34.32
N HIS A 123 2.49 -23.08 34.03
CA HIS A 123 3.14 -21.78 34.17
C HIS A 123 3.08 -21.24 35.60
N THR A 124 4.04 -20.41 35.94
CA THR A 124 4.14 -19.74 37.25
C THR A 124 3.40 -18.40 37.26
N GLU A 125 3.12 -17.89 38.47
CA GLU A 125 2.52 -16.56 38.64
C GLU A 125 3.43 -15.42 38.17
N LYS A 126 4.75 -15.62 38.25
CA LYS A 126 5.75 -14.69 37.71
C LYS A 126 5.63 -14.62 36.18
N GLU A 127 5.63 -15.77 35.51
CA GLU A 127 5.46 -15.84 34.04
C GLU A 127 4.12 -15.24 33.60
N TRP A 128 3.04 -15.51 34.33
CA TRP A 128 1.73 -14.89 34.05
C TRP A 128 1.80 -13.36 34.11
N THR A 129 2.47 -12.81 35.12
CA THR A 129 2.61 -11.35 35.30
C THR A 129 3.46 -10.74 34.19
N GLU A 130 4.60 -11.35 33.88
CA GLU A 130 5.54 -10.88 32.87
C GLU A 130 4.92 -10.95 31.46
N GLU A 131 4.32 -12.08 31.10
CA GLU A 131 3.70 -12.27 29.80
C GLU A 131 2.48 -11.34 29.62
N SER A 132 1.66 -11.16 30.66
CA SER A 132 0.56 -10.20 30.64
C SER A 132 1.05 -8.77 30.37
N LYS A 133 2.14 -8.35 31.01
CA LYS A 133 2.72 -7.01 30.79
C LYS A 133 3.34 -6.87 29.42
N ILE A 134 4.02 -7.90 28.91
CA ILE A 134 4.62 -7.91 27.56
C ILE A 134 3.52 -7.75 26.51
N GLN A 135 2.51 -8.62 26.53
CA GLN A 135 1.44 -8.59 25.52
C GLN A 135 0.65 -7.27 25.60
N ALA A 136 0.29 -6.82 26.80
CA ALA A 136 -0.41 -5.54 26.99
C ALA A 136 0.44 -4.35 26.50
N GLY A 137 1.73 -4.34 26.83
CA GLY A 137 2.63 -3.26 26.44
C GLY A 137 2.90 -3.21 24.94
N LEU A 138 3.04 -4.36 24.28
CA LEU A 138 3.16 -4.44 22.81
C LEU A 138 1.93 -3.86 22.11
N ILE A 139 0.74 -4.24 22.57
CA ILE A 139 -0.54 -3.77 22.00
C ILE A 139 -0.71 -2.26 22.26
N TYR A 140 -0.51 -1.82 23.51
CA TYR A 140 -0.84 -0.45 23.89
C TYR A 140 0.23 0.56 23.47
N TYR A 141 1.53 0.25 23.55
CA TYR A 141 2.60 1.23 23.30
C TYR A 141 3.25 1.14 21.92
N TYR A 142 3.02 0.06 21.16
CA TYR A 142 3.63 -0.09 19.84
C TYR A 142 2.63 -0.39 18.72
N SER A 143 2.20 -1.64 18.58
CA SER A 143 1.12 -2.05 17.69
C SER A 143 0.76 -3.51 17.97
N PRO A 144 -0.54 -3.87 17.96
CA PRO A 144 -0.96 -5.26 18.09
C PRO A 144 -0.42 -6.16 16.97
N TYR A 145 -0.14 -5.61 15.78
CA TYR A 145 0.30 -6.38 14.61
C TYR A 145 1.83 -6.45 14.51
N PRO A 146 2.43 -7.64 14.53
CA PRO A 146 3.86 -7.83 14.30
C PRO A 146 4.36 -7.17 13.00
N GLU A 147 3.59 -7.28 11.92
CA GLU A 147 3.92 -6.75 10.60
C GLU A 147 4.10 -5.22 10.64
N VAL A 148 3.22 -4.52 11.37
CA VAL A 148 3.32 -3.07 11.56
C VAL A 148 4.54 -2.72 12.41
N ARG A 149 4.84 -3.50 13.45
CA ARG A 149 6.02 -3.31 14.30
C ARG A 149 7.35 -3.49 13.56
N THR A 150 7.38 -4.29 12.49
CA THR A 150 8.63 -4.47 11.71
C THR A 150 8.99 -3.25 10.85
N VAL A 151 8.00 -2.41 10.49
CA VAL A 151 8.18 -1.31 9.52
C VAL A 151 8.01 0.09 10.14
N THR A 152 7.53 0.16 11.37
CA THR A 152 7.31 1.43 12.11
C THR A 152 8.27 1.55 13.30
N SER A 153 8.14 2.64 14.06
CA SER A 153 8.81 2.84 15.35
C SER A 153 7.76 3.38 16.33
N PRO A 154 7.84 3.04 17.62
CA PRO A 154 6.95 3.59 18.65
C PRO A 154 7.31 5.03 19.03
N LEU A 155 8.42 5.57 18.49
CA LEU A 155 8.93 6.90 18.77
C LEU A 155 8.68 7.84 17.59
N ASP A 156 8.43 9.11 17.91
CA ASP A 156 8.28 10.17 16.92
C ASP A 156 9.17 11.36 17.27
N ILE A 157 9.86 11.89 16.26
CA ILE A 157 10.73 13.06 16.38
C ILE A 157 10.02 14.25 15.74
N GLU A 158 9.49 15.15 16.57
CA GLU A 158 8.63 16.26 16.12
C GLU A 158 9.40 17.35 15.34
N ASP A 159 10.67 17.59 15.69
CA ASP A 159 11.47 18.72 15.17
C ASP A 159 12.19 18.45 13.84
N VAL A 160 11.70 17.48 13.05
CA VAL A 160 12.31 17.10 11.76
C VAL A 160 11.62 17.84 10.63
N PRO A 161 12.36 18.47 9.68
CA PRO A 161 11.75 19.10 8.50
C PRO A 161 10.98 18.07 7.66
N ILE A 162 9.83 18.48 7.10
CA ILE A 162 8.96 17.62 6.27
C ILE A 162 8.68 18.31 4.93
N GLU A 163 8.03 19.47 5.00
CA GLU A 163 7.66 20.31 3.85
C GLU A 163 8.81 21.25 3.49
N THR A 164 9.78 20.76 2.71
CA THR A 164 10.93 21.55 2.25
C THR A 164 10.82 21.80 0.75
N ILE A 165 11.43 22.89 0.26
CA ILE A 165 11.36 23.22 -1.17
C ILE A 165 11.95 22.08 -2.01
N ARG A 166 13.05 21.47 -1.55
CA ARG A 166 13.67 20.31 -2.20
C ARG A 166 12.75 19.08 -2.23
N SER A 167 12.00 18.79 -1.16
CA SER A 167 11.07 17.64 -1.15
C SER A 167 9.90 17.85 -2.12
N TYR A 168 9.36 19.06 -2.23
CA TYR A 168 8.37 19.41 -3.25
C TYR A 168 8.90 19.26 -4.68
N ILE A 169 10.09 19.79 -4.97
CA ILE A 169 10.67 19.71 -6.32
C ILE A 169 10.88 18.26 -6.72
N LEU A 170 11.52 17.45 -5.86
CA LEU A 170 11.76 16.04 -6.13
C LEU A 170 10.45 15.26 -6.24
N GLY A 171 9.48 15.51 -5.36
CA GLY A 171 8.15 14.90 -5.41
C GLY A 171 7.42 15.19 -6.73
N ILE A 172 7.43 16.43 -7.21
CA ILE A 172 6.81 16.81 -8.49
C ILE A 172 7.50 16.14 -9.68
N ILE A 173 8.84 16.16 -9.72
CA ILE A 173 9.60 15.54 -10.81
C ILE A 173 9.29 14.05 -10.91
N TRP A 174 9.36 13.33 -9.79
CA TRP A 174 9.08 11.90 -9.75
C TRP A 174 7.60 11.58 -9.97
N THR A 175 6.69 12.49 -9.64
CA THR A 175 5.27 12.38 -10.00
C THR A 175 5.09 12.39 -11.51
N ILE A 176 5.70 13.34 -12.22
CA ILE A 176 5.60 13.44 -13.69
C ILE A 176 6.22 12.22 -14.35
N ILE A 177 7.43 11.84 -13.93
CA ILE A 177 8.14 10.68 -14.49
C ILE A 177 7.35 9.40 -14.22
N GLY A 178 6.95 9.16 -12.97
CA GLY A 178 6.31 7.92 -12.56
C GLY A 178 4.93 7.73 -13.20
N ALA A 179 4.09 8.77 -13.19
CA ALA A 179 2.78 8.73 -13.84
C ALA A 179 2.91 8.55 -15.35
N GLY A 180 3.84 9.27 -16.00
CA GLY A 180 4.08 9.17 -17.44
C GLY A 180 4.57 7.79 -17.87
N VAL A 181 5.52 7.20 -17.13
CA VAL A 181 6.04 5.85 -17.40
C VAL A 181 4.93 4.80 -17.24
N ASN A 182 4.16 4.86 -16.16
CA ASN A 182 3.10 3.89 -15.92
C ASN A 182 1.96 3.98 -16.94
N GLU A 183 1.53 5.19 -17.29
CA GLU A 183 0.50 5.39 -18.33
C GLU A 183 0.98 4.85 -19.68
N PHE A 184 2.26 5.07 -20.02
CA PHE A 184 2.85 4.54 -21.26
C PHE A 184 2.86 3.00 -21.29
N PHE A 185 3.26 2.35 -20.20
CA PHE A 185 3.37 0.88 -20.14
C PHE A 185 2.07 0.15 -19.82
N MET A 186 1.02 0.85 -19.40
CA MET A 186 -0.28 0.27 -19.04
C MET A 186 -0.89 -0.58 -20.18
N HIS A 187 -0.67 -0.19 -21.44
CA HIS A 187 -1.21 -0.87 -22.62
C HIS A 187 -0.38 -2.07 -23.10
N ARG A 188 0.81 -2.30 -22.51
CA ARG A 188 1.67 -3.43 -22.84
C ARG A 188 1.15 -4.70 -22.18
N LYS A 189 1.21 -5.85 -22.87
CA LYS A 189 0.98 -7.18 -22.30
C LYS A 189 2.27 -8.03 -22.43
N PRO A 190 2.88 -8.51 -21.34
CA PRO A 190 2.56 -8.24 -19.94
C PRO A 190 2.87 -6.77 -19.53
N ARG A 191 2.09 -6.26 -18.57
CA ARG A 191 2.21 -4.88 -18.08
C ARG A 191 3.50 -4.72 -17.29
N ILE A 192 4.15 -3.56 -17.44
CA ILE A 192 5.27 -3.13 -16.57
C ILE A 192 4.76 -1.96 -15.74
N THR A 193 4.99 -2.00 -14.44
CA THR A 193 4.58 -0.95 -13.51
C THR A 193 5.77 -0.51 -12.66
N LEU A 194 6.00 0.79 -12.62
CA LEU A 194 6.92 1.42 -11.69
C LEU A 194 6.20 1.62 -10.35
N THR A 195 6.66 0.91 -9.32
CA THR A 195 6.07 0.95 -7.98
C THR A 195 6.74 2.01 -7.10
N ALA A 196 6.05 2.42 -6.03
CA ALA A 196 6.57 3.44 -5.13
C ALA A 196 7.94 3.12 -4.48
N PRO A 197 8.20 1.88 -4.03
CA PRO A 197 9.52 1.52 -3.50
C PRO A 197 10.64 1.74 -4.52
N VAL A 198 10.44 1.42 -5.80
CA VAL A 198 11.47 1.60 -6.83
C VAL A 198 11.81 3.09 -7.01
N ILE A 199 10.80 3.94 -7.07
CA ILE A 199 11.01 5.40 -7.16
C ILE A 199 11.72 5.91 -5.91
N GLN A 200 11.39 5.37 -4.74
CA GLN A 200 12.03 5.77 -3.48
C GLN A 200 13.53 5.42 -3.42
N VAL A 201 13.94 4.27 -3.97
CA VAL A 201 15.37 3.93 -4.14
C VAL A 201 16.08 4.97 -4.99
N LEU A 202 15.45 5.45 -6.06
CA LEU A 202 16.02 6.48 -6.94
C LEU A 202 15.94 7.88 -6.33
N LEU A 203 14.94 8.14 -5.50
CA LEU A 203 14.74 9.41 -4.82
C LEU A 203 15.82 9.64 -3.74
N TYR A 204 16.23 8.61 -3.01
CA TYR A 204 17.23 8.73 -1.95
C TYR A 204 18.56 9.38 -2.40
N PRO A 205 19.24 8.91 -3.46
CA PRO A 205 20.46 9.57 -3.94
C PRO A 205 20.19 10.97 -4.47
N CYS A 206 19.01 11.25 -5.05
CA CYS A 206 18.62 12.60 -5.45
C CYS A 206 18.46 13.54 -4.24
N GLY A 207 17.87 13.05 -3.15
CA GLY A 207 17.73 13.77 -1.89
C GLY A 207 19.09 14.08 -1.25
N LYS A 208 19.99 13.08 -1.21
CA LYS A 208 21.38 13.25 -0.75
C LYS A 208 22.19 14.19 -1.64
N PHE A 209 21.98 14.15 -2.95
CA PHE A 209 22.58 15.10 -3.87
C PHE A 209 22.10 16.53 -3.59
N CYS A 210 20.81 16.72 -3.37
CA CYS A 210 20.24 18.02 -2.99
C CYS A 210 20.80 18.53 -1.64
N GLU A 211 21.00 17.64 -0.66
CA GLU A 211 21.63 17.96 0.63
C GLU A 211 23.06 18.51 0.44
N HIS A 212 23.86 17.92 -0.45
CA HIS A 212 25.26 18.32 -0.64
C HIS A 212 25.45 19.51 -1.58
N VAL A 213 24.57 19.70 -2.56
CA VAL A 213 24.77 20.68 -3.65
C VAL A 213 23.99 21.97 -3.43
N LEU A 214 22.80 21.92 -2.83
CA LEU A 214 21.97 23.12 -2.67
C LEU A 214 22.50 24.01 -1.53
N PRO A 215 22.62 25.33 -1.73
CA PRO A 215 22.97 26.24 -0.64
C PRO A 215 21.82 26.35 0.37
N ASP A 216 22.14 26.63 1.65
CA ASP A 216 21.15 27.02 2.69
C ASP A 216 20.63 28.45 2.45
N TRP A 217 20.09 28.68 1.25
CA TRP A 217 19.41 29.90 0.89
C TRP A 217 17.93 29.78 1.24
N GLY A 218 17.36 30.82 1.82
CA GLY A 218 15.94 30.82 2.18
C GLY A 218 15.38 32.21 2.42
N PHE A 219 14.07 32.33 2.31
CA PHE A 219 13.35 33.57 2.59
C PHE A 219 12.48 33.43 3.84
N LYS A 220 12.28 34.53 4.55
CA LYS A 220 11.35 34.58 5.70
C LYS A 220 9.99 35.04 5.20
N PHE A 221 8.96 34.24 5.40
CA PHE A 221 7.58 34.60 5.09
C PHE A 221 6.69 34.36 6.31
N ARG A 222 5.96 35.39 6.74
CA ARG A 222 5.07 35.37 7.92
C ARG A 222 5.73 34.77 9.18
N GLY A 223 6.99 35.13 9.43
CA GLY A 223 7.74 34.69 10.61
C GLY A 223 8.35 33.29 10.52
N LYS A 224 8.05 32.49 9.48
CA LYS A 224 8.70 31.19 9.22
C LYS A 224 9.80 31.34 8.16
N ARG A 225 10.96 30.72 8.41
CA ARG A 225 12.07 30.64 7.43
C ARG A 225 11.82 29.44 6.52
N PHE A 226 11.70 29.70 5.22
CA PHE A 226 11.66 28.67 4.19
C PHE A 226 13.05 28.54 3.58
N SER A 227 13.79 27.52 3.98
CA SER A 227 15.10 27.22 3.40
C SER A 227 14.97 26.21 2.26
N LEU A 228 15.79 26.41 1.22
CA LEU A 228 16.00 25.47 0.13
C LEU A 228 16.72 24.20 0.61
N ASN A 229 17.66 24.35 1.55
CA ASN A 229 18.41 23.27 2.16
C ASN A 229 18.47 23.44 3.69
N PRO A 230 17.45 22.97 4.43
CA PRO A 230 17.36 23.17 5.87
C PRO A 230 18.30 22.27 6.70
N GLY A 231 19.03 21.34 6.06
CA GLY A 231 19.91 20.39 6.75
C GLY A 231 19.99 19.02 6.08
N PRO A 232 20.38 17.97 6.81
CA PRO A 232 20.48 16.62 6.29
C PRO A 232 19.17 16.11 5.68
N TRP A 233 19.24 15.24 4.66
CA TRP A 233 18.06 14.59 4.08
C TRP A 233 17.45 13.60 5.08
N THR A 234 16.18 13.83 5.44
CA THR A 234 15.51 13.11 6.52
C THR A 234 14.46 12.10 6.04
N ALA A 235 14.10 11.16 6.91
CA ALA A 235 13.12 10.12 6.57
C ALA A 235 11.71 10.69 6.33
N LYS A 236 11.37 11.80 7.00
CA LYS A 236 10.09 12.48 6.81
C LYS A 236 10.04 13.27 5.50
N GLU A 237 11.12 13.95 5.10
CA GLU A 237 11.19 14.60 3.77
C GLU A 237 11.09 13.60 2.62
N GLN A 238 11.76 12.45 2.75
CA GLN A 238 11.66 11.38 1.78
C GLN A 238 10.25 10.82 1.71
N MET A 239 9.65 10.49 2.86
CA MET A 239 8.28 9.98 2.91
C MET A 239 7.28 10.98 2.35
N PHE A 240 7.45 12.28 2.62
CA PHE A 240 6.60 13.33 2.05
C PHE A 240 6.66 13.34 0.51
N SER A 241 7.86 13.31 -0.06
CA SER A 241 8.06 13.23 -1.52
C SER A 241 7.47 11.92 -2.08
N THR A 242 7.61 10.81 -1.35
CA THR A 242 7.03 9.52 -1.69
C THR A 242 5.51 9.54 -1.74
N LEU A 243 4.86 10.20 -0.77
CA LEU A 243 3.40 10.36 -0.77
C LEU A 243 2.90 11.11 -2.01
N MET A 244 3.62 12.13 -2.46
CA MET A 244 3.24 12.90 -3.66
C MET A 244 3.18 12.02 -4.92
N PHE A 245 4.25 11.27 -5.20
CA PHE A 245 4.26 10.43 -6.41
C PHE A 245 3.45 9.16 -6.23
N ASN A 246 3.41 8.54 -5.04
CA ASN A 246 2.69 7.27 -4.83
C ASN A 246 1.20 7.38 -5.14
N VAL A 247 0.62 8.55 -4.83
CA VAL A 247 -0.77 8.86 -5.14
C VAL A 247 -1.01 9.05 -6.64
N ALA A 248 0.00 9.52 -7.39
CA ALA A 248 -0.13 9.87 -8.80
C ALA A 248 0.35 8.79 -9.78
N ILE A 249 1.20 7.84 -9.34
CA ILE A 249 1.73 6.77 -10.19
C ILE A 249 0.67 5.73 -10.60
N SER A 250 -0.46 5.70 -9.89
CA SER A 250 -1.62 4.90 -10.30
C SER A 250 -2.29 5.59 -11.49
N TYR A 251 -2.41 4.90 -12.61
CA TYR A 251 -3.08 5.42 -13.80
C TYR A 251 -4.54 5.77 -13.49
N THR A 252 -5.09 6.73 -14.24
CA THR A 252 -6.46 7.18 -14.02
C THR A 252 -7.43 6.21 -14.69
N TYR A 253 -8.45 5.72 -13.97
CA TYR A 253 -9.43 4.78 -14.54
C TYR A 253 -10.08 5.31 -15.84
N VAL A 254 -10.35 6.61 -15.88
CA VAL A 254 -10.90 7.32 -17.04
C VAL A 254 -10.01 7.24 -18.28
N SER A 255 -8.69 7.03 -18.15
CA SER A 255 -7.79 6.91 -19.31
C SER A 255 -8.30 5.86 -20.31
N HIS A 256 -8.77 4.70 -19.84
CA HIS A 256 -9.36 3.67 -20.70
C HIS A 256 -10.56 4.18 -21.51
N ASN A 257 -11.43 4.97 -20.88
CA ASN A 257 -12.61 5.55 -21.55
C ASN A 257 -12.19 6.56 -22.63
N ILE A 258 -11.19 7.40 -22.34
CA ILE A 258 -10.65 8.37 -23.30
C ILE A 258 -10.12 7.66 -24.55
N TYR A 259 -9.32 6.60 -24.38
CA TYR A 259 -8.81 5.83 -25.52
C TYR A 259 -9.93 5.18 -26.34
N VAL A 260 -10.90 4.57 -25.68
CA VAL A 260 -12.06 3.95 -26.36
C VAL A 260 -12.89 5.01 -27.11
N GLN A 261 -13.03 6.21 -26.56
CA GLN A 261 -13.73 7.31 -27.23
C GLN A 261 -12.95 7.82 -28.45
N LYS A 262 -11.64 8.04 -28.32
CA LYS A 262 -10.82 8.75 -29.31
C LYS A 262 -10.28 7.87 -30.44
N LEU A 263 -9.94 6.61 -30.17
CA LEU A 263 -9.30 5.74 -31.16
C LEU A 263 -10.27 5.36 -32.29
N LYS A 264 -9.74 5.38 -33.53
CA LYS A 264 -10.51 5.07 -34.74
C LYS A 264 -11.13 3.68 -34.77
N ARG A 265 -10.48 2.73 -34.10
CA ARG A 265 -10.94 1.33 -33.99
C ARG A 265 -12.19 1.17 -33.12
N PHE A 266 -12.49 2.14 -32.25
CA PHE A 266 -13.58 2.07 -31.29
C PHE A 266 -14.67 3.08 -31.65
N TYR A 267 -14.82 4.18 -30.91
CA TYR A 267 -15.89 5.16 -31.16
C TYR A 267 -15.50 6.26 -32.15
N ASN A 268 -14.20 6.45 -32.41
CA ASN A 268 -13.69 7.45 -33.37
C ASN A 268 -14.26 8.87 -33.14
N ASN A 269 -14.32 9.31 -31.88
CA ASN A 269 -14.79 10.64 -31.51
C ASN A 269 -13.66 11.66 -31.66
N ASP A 270 -13.67 12.41 -32.76
CA ASP A 270 -12.66 13.46 -33.03
C ASP A 270 -12.76 14.68 -32.09
N TRP A 271 -13.89 14.85 -31.40
CA TRP A 271 -14.14 15.97 -30.48
C TRP A 271 -13.46 15.82 -29.11
N VAL A 272 -12.87 14.65 -28.81
CA VAL A 272 -12.15 14.38 -27.56
C VAL A 272 -10.79 15.08 -27.60
N ASP A 273 -10.79 16.34 -27.18
CA ASP A 273 -9.62 17.19 -27.09
C ASP A 273 -8.94 17.12 -25.71
N ILE A 274 -7.78 17.77 -25.60
CA ILE A 274 -7.00 17.82 -24.35
C ILE A 274 -7.80 18.48 -23.21
N GLY A 275 -8.69 19.43 -23.54
CA GLY A 275 -9.53 20.11 -22.55
C GLY A 275 -10.50 19.13 -21.87
N TYR A 276 -11.18 18.29 -22.66
CA TYR A 276 -12.05 17.25 -22.15
C TYR A 276 -11.29 16.20 -21.33
N GLU A 277 -10.12 15.77 -21.82
CA GLU A 277 -9.25 14.82 -21.10
C GLU A 277 -8.89 15.34 -19.70
N ILE A 278 -8.43 16.60 -19.60
CA ILE A 278 -8.09 17.24 -18.32
C ILE A 278 -9.31 17.37 -17.42
N LEU A 279 -10.44 17.87 -17.93
CA LEU A 279 -11.65 18.06 -17.13
C LEU A 279 -12.17 16.75 -16.55
N LEU A 280 -12.24 15.70 -17.38
CA LEU A 280 -12.75 14.40 -16.99
C LEU A 280 -11.80 13.67 -16.02
N MET A 281 -10.48 13.73 -16.27
CA MET A 281 -9.48 13.15 -15.37
C MET A 281 -9.49 13.85 -14.00
N LEU A 282 -9.47 15.18 -13.97
CA LEU A 282 -9.49 15.95 -12.72
C LEU A 282 -10.79 15.73 -11.94
N SER A 283 -11.94 15.69 -12.63
CA SER A 283 -13.22 15.37 -11.99
C SER A 283 -13.15 13.98 -11.34
N SER A 284 -12.75 12.95 -12.09
CA SER A 284 -12.67 11.59 -11.53
C SER A 284 -11.70 11.45 -10.36
N GLN A 285 -10.53 12.11 -10.40
CA GLN A 285 -9.54 11.98 -9.33
C GLN A 285 -9.91 12.79 -8.08
N PHE A 286 -10.40 14.02 -8.25
CA PHE A 286 -10.88 14.83 -7.13
C PHE A 286 -12.09 14.21 -6.44
N MET A 287 -12.92 13.46 -7.16
CA MET A 287 -13.98 12.66 -6.56
C MET A 287 -13.43 11.68 -5.52
N GLY A 288 -12.41 10.90 -5.89
CA GLY A 288 -11.77 9.93 -5.01
C GLY A 288 -11.19 10.59 -3.75
N PHE A 289 -10.43 11.67 -3.90
CA PHE A 289 -9.87 12.39 -2.74
C PHE A 289 -10.93 13.04 -1.85
N GLY A 290 -11.99 13.60 -2.45
CA GLY A 290 -13.09 14.21 -1.72
C GLY A 290 -13.78 13.20 -0.81
N PHE A 291 -14.18 12.04 -1.36
CA PHE A 291 -14.81 10.99 -0.55
C PHE A 291 -13.85 10.35 0.45
N ALA A 292 -12.64 9.99 0.04
CA ALA A 292 -11.64 9.38 0.92
C ALA A 292 -11.35 10.25 2.15
N GLY A 293 -11.27 11.57 1.98
CA GLY A 293 -11.05 12.50 3.08
C GLY A 293 -12.23 12.59 4.06
N ILE A 294 -13.47 12.47 3.58
CA ILE A 294 -14.67 12.48 4.44
C ILE A 294 -14.78 11.18 5.23
N VAL A 295 -14.45 10.04 4.62
CA VAL A 295 -14.58 8.71 5.26
C VAL A 295 -13.33 8.25 6.00
N ARG A 296 -12.22 9.00 5.96
CA ARG A 296 -10.93 8.61 6.56
C ARG A 296 -11.04 8.22 8.04
N LYS A 297 -11.96 8.82 8.78
CA LYS A 297 -12.19 8.50 10.19
C LYS A 297 -12.58 7.02 10.39
N PHE A 298 -13.28 6.44 9.43
CA PHE A 298 -13.80 5.08 9.48
C PHE A 298 -12.88 4.06 8.83
N VAL A 299 -11.96 4.52 7.98
CA VAL A 299 -11.15 3.66 7.11
C VAL A 299 -9.67 3.61 7.53
N ILE A 300 -9.18 4.64 8.24
CA ILE A 300 -7.75 4.78 8.58
C ILE A 300 -7.47 4.57 10.08
N TYR A 301 -8.24 5.20 10.98
CA TYR A 301 -7.94 5.18 12.42
C TYR A 301 -8.34 3.93 13.20
N PRO A 302 -9.34 3.12 12.80
CA PRO A 302 -9.59 1.86 13.50
C PRO A 302 -8.36 0.96 13.47
N GLU A 303 -7.95 0.44 14.63
CA GLU A 303 -6.74 -0.38 14.80
C GLU A 303 -6.72 -1.59 13.85
N LYS A 304 -7.90 -2.17 13.54
CA LYS A 304 -8.05 -3.31 12.62
C LYS A 304 -7.70 -3.05 11.16
N CYS A 305 -7.66 -1.78 10.74
CA CYS A 305 -7.50 -1.42 9.35
C CYS A 305 -6.03 -1.40 8.95
N ILE A 306 -5.48 -2.58 8.62
CA ILE A 306 -4.12 -2.70 8.08
C ILE A 306 -4.10 -2.60 6.55
N TRP A 307 -3.03 -2.01 6.00
CA TRP A 307 -2.83 -1.82 4.56
C TRP A 307 -1.51 -2.46 4.10
N PRO A 308 -1.50 -3.78 3.80
CA PRO A 308 -0.27 -4.51 3.50
C PRO A 308 0.54 -3.93 2.33
N THR A 309 -0.14 -3.36 1.35
CA THR A 309 0.49 -2.73 0.17
C THR A 309 1.34 -1.49 0.52
N ALA A 310 1.16 -0.90 1.70
CA ALA A 310 1.97 0.23 2.18
C ALA A 310 3.27 -0.22 2.87
N PHE A 311 3.33 -1.44 3.42
CA PHE A 311 4.47 -1.90 4.23
C PHE A 311 5.80 -1.90 3.49
N PRO A 312 5.92 -2.35 2.22
CA PRO A 312 7.19 -2.31 1.51
C PRO A 312 7.77 -0.89 1.39
N THR A 313 6.91 0.11 1.17
CA THR A 313 7.31 1.52 1.06
C THR A 313 7.78 2.08 2.40
N LEU A 314 7.11 1.72 3.51
CA LEU A 314 7.52 2.12 4.86
C LEU A 314 8.85 1.46 5.26
N ALA A 315 8.95 0.15 5.04
CA ALA A 315 10.15 -0.64 5.32
C ALA A 315 11.37 -0.10 4.57
N LEU A 316 11.20 0.19 3.27
CA LEU A 316 12.27 0.72 2.45
C LEU A 316 12.69 2.13 2.89
N ASN A 317 11.73 3.00 3.24
CA ASN A 317 12.08 4.33 3.76
C ASN A 317 12.98 4.23 4.98
N SER A 318 12.55 3.41 5.95
CA SER A 318 13.30 3.18 7.17
C SER A 318 14.66 2.58 6.87
N ALA A 319 14.76 1.61 5.95
CA ALA A 319 16.02 0.95 5.59
C ALA A 319 17.01 1.88 4.87
N LEU A 320 16.54 2.77 3.99
CA LEU A 320 17.42 3.68 3.23
C LEU A 320 18.00 4.78 4.12
N LEU A 321 17.23 5.19 5.11
CA LEU A 321 17.60 6.32 5.95
C LEU A 321 18.29 5.85 7.23
N LYS A 322 17.75 4.89 7.99
CA LYS A 322 18.40 4.39 9.21
C LYS A 322 19.83 3.95 8.89
N GLY A 323 20.81 4.55 9.57
CA GLY A 323 22.22 4.18 9.41
C GLY A 323 22.43 2.70 9.75
N GLU A 324 23.09 1.96 8.88
CA GLU A 324 23.42 0.56 9.15
C GLU A 324 24.56 0.48 10.17
N LYS A 325 24.34 -0.24 11.29
CA LYS A 325 25.46 -0.69 12.12
C LYS A 325 26.19 -1.80 11.34
N HIS A 326 27.44 -1.55 10.95
CA HIS A 326 28.25 -2.45 10.10
C HIS A 326 28.52 -3.86 10.67
N THR A 327 27.97 -4.22 11.82
CA THR A 327 28.29 -5.41 12.61
C THR A 327 27.09 -6.29 12.97
N GLU A 328 25.89 -6.02 12.48
CA GLU A 328 24.73 -6.90 12.71
C GLU A 328 24.93 -8.25 11.99
N ASN A 329 25.08 -9.32 12.77
CA ASN A 329 25.11 -10.69 12.26
C ASN A 329 23.69 -11.27 12.28
N ILE A 330 23.03 -11.32 11.11
CA ILE A 330 21.67 -11.87 10.98
C ILE A 330 21.80 -13.32 10.52
N ASN A 331 21.49 -14.29 11.38
CA ASN A 331 21.50 -15.72 11.05
C ASN A 331 22.80 -16.23 10.38
N GLY A 332 23.95 -15.68 10.75
CA GLY A 332 25.26 -16.05 10.18
C GLY A 332 25.67 -15.25 8.93
N TRP A 333 24.79 -14.41 8.40
CA TRP A 333 25.08 -13.54 7.26
C TRP A 333 25.68 -12.21 7.74
N ARG A 334 26.79 -11.82 7.12
CA ARG A 334 27.50 -10.54 7.36
C ARG A 334 27.36 -9.54 6.21
N ILE A 335 26.50 -9.84 5.23
CA ILE A 335 26.27 -8.94 4.09
C ILE A 335 25.40 -7.78 4.56
N THR A 336 25.83 -6.55 4.27
CA THR A 336 25.00 -5.35 4.52
C THR A 336 23.74 -5.38 3.65
N ARG A 337 22.65 -4.72 4.05
CA ARG A 337 21.38 -4.74 3.31
C ARG A 337 21.55 -4.09 1.92
N TYR A 338 22.39 -3.06 1.82
CA TYR A 338 22.73 -2.41 0.54
C TYR A 338 23.46 -3.33 -0.44
N HIS A 339 24.49 -4.07 0.01
CA HIS A 339 25.20 -5.02 -0.86
C HIS A 339 24.28 -6.16 -1.29
N PHE A 340 23.44 -6.68 -0.39
CA PHE A 340 22.46 -7.69 -0.74
C PHE A 340 21.49 -7.18 -1.80
N PHE A 341 20.95 -5.96 -1.62
CA PHE A 341 20.11 -5.30 -2.61
C PHE A 341 20.78 -5.19 -3.98
N LEU A 342 22.04 -4.71 -4.04
CA LEU A 342 22.75 -4.56 -5.32
C LEU A 342 23.00 -5.89 -6.03
N VAL A 343 23.35 -6.95 -5.29
CA VAL A 343 23.52 -8.29 -5.86
C VAL A 343 22.22 -8.80 -6.45
N CYS A 344 21.11 -8.71 -5.69
CA CYS A 344 19.79 -9.10 -6.18
C CYS A 344 19.33 -8.23 -7.35
N PHE A 345 19.57 -6.92 -7.32
CA PHE A 345 19.22 -5.98 -8.38
C PHE A 345 19.94 -6.33 -9.69
N ILE A 346 21.26 -6.53 -9.66
CA ILE A 346 22.05 -6.89 -10.84
C ILE A 346 21.64 -8.27 -11.35
N GLY A 347 21.45 -9.25 -10.44
CA GLY A 347 21.00 -10.58 -10.80
C GLY A 347 19.66 -10.56 -11.52
N MET A 348 18.69 -9.82 -10.97
CA MET A 348 17.35 -9.68 -11.55
C MET A 348 17.37 -8.86 -12.85
N PHE A 349 18.20 -7.83 -12.94
CA PHE A 349 18.41 -7.05 -14.15
C PHE A 349 18.89 -7.95 -15.30
N LEU A 350 19.89 -8.79 -15.06
CA LEU A 350 20.40 -9.74 -16.07
C LEU A 350 19.37 -10.82 -16.39
N TYR A 351 18.69 -11.35 -15.37
CA TYR A 351 17.64 -12.36 -15.55
C TYR A 351 16.50 -11.84 -16.41
N PHE A 352 16.09 -10.57 -16.25
CA PHE A 352 14.97 -9.98 -16.97
C PHE A 352 15.11 -10.10 -18.50
N TRP A 353 16.32 -9.99 -19.04
CA TRP A 353 16.58 -10.14 -20.48
C TRP A 353 16.29 -11.55 -21.00
N ILE A 354 16.39 -12.56 -20.15
CA ILE A 354 16.24 -13.97 -20.54
C ILE A 354 14.82 -14.27 -21.01
N PRO A 355 13.76 -14.17 -20.17
CA PRO A 355 12.40 -14.49 -20.61
C PRO A 355 11.76 -13.39 -21.46
N ASN A 356 12.24 -12.15 -21.44
CA ASN A 356 11.60 -11.05 -22.17
C ASN A 356 12.20 -10.76 -23.56
N TYR A 357 13.48 -11.06 -23.78
CA TYR A 357 14.17 -10.69 -25.02
C TYR A 357 14.90 -11.88 -25.66
N LEU A 358 15.77 -12.56 -24.92
CA LEU A 358 16.62 -13.63 -25.47
C LEU A 358 15.83 -14.90 -25.78
N PHE A 359 14.88 -15.28 -24.92
CA PHE A 359 14.05 -16.47 -25.12
C PHE A 359 12.62 -16.26 -24.61
N GLN A 360 11.79 -15.66 -25.45
CA GLN A 360 10.41 -15.26 -25.13
C GLN A 360 9.48 -16.44 -24.78
N ALA A 361 9.79 -17.66 -25.25
CA ALA A 361 8.99 -18.84 -24.90
C ALA A 361 9.03 -19.17 -23.40
N LEU A 362 10.03 -18.68 -22.66
CA LEU A 362 10.08 -18.81 -21.19
C LEU A 362 9.04 -17.94 -20.48
N SER A 363 8.55 -16.86 -21.11
CA SER A 363 7.49 -16.02 -20.54
C SER A 363 6.12 -16.72 -20.64
N THR A 364 5.88 -17.51 -21.68
CA THR A 364 4.67 -18.34 -21.83
C THR A 364 5.05 -19.81 -22.00
N PHE A 365 5.51 -20.44 -20.91
CA PHE A 365 6.11 -21.76 -20.94
C PHE A 365 5.06 -22.88 -20.93
N ASP A 366 4.41 -23.10 -22.07
CA ASP A 366 3.31 -24.06 -22.22
C ASP A 366 3.78 -25.45 -22.71
N TRP A 367 4.58 -26.12 -21.89
CA TRP A 367 5.16 -27.42 -22.24
C TRP A 367 4.11 -28.55 -22.35
N LEU A 368 2.97 -28.43 -21.65
CA LEU A 368 1.88 -29.41 -21.71
C LEU A 368 1.21 -29.41 -23.09
N ALA A 369 1.01 -28.24 -23.71
CA ALA A 369 0.48 -28.17 -25.07
C ALA A 369 1.41 -28.83 -26.10
N TRP A 370 2.73 -28.88 -25.84
CA TRP A 370 3.69 -29.53 -26.74
C TRP A 370 3.60 -31.06 -26.76
N ILE A 371 2.99 -31.68 -25.74
CA ILE A 371 2.78 -33.14 -25.70
C ILE A 371 1.92 -33.58 -26.89
N LYS A 372 0.89 -32.80 -27.22
CA LYS A 372 0.02 -33.06 -28.38
C LYS A 372 -0.50 -31.74 -28.96
N PRO A 373 0.29 -31.05 -29.81
CA PRO A 373 0.00 -29.69 -30.24
C PRO A 373 -1.27 -29.55 -31.09
N GLN A 374 -1.73 -30.61 -31.76
CA GLN A 374 -2.95 -30.60 -32.56
C GLN A 374 -4.22 -30.95 -31.76
N ASN A 375 -4.11 -31.21 -30.45
CA ASN A 375 -5.28 -31.53 -29.64
C ASN A 375 -5.94 -30.25 -29.12
N PHE A 376 -7.10 -29.92 -29.69
CA PHE A 376 -7.91 -28.77 -29.29
C PHE A 376 -8.22 -28.75 -27.79
N ASN A 377 -8.70 -29.86 -27.23
CA ASN A 377 -9.09 -29.90 -25.81
C ASN A 377 -7.89 -29.71 -24.87
N LEU A 378 -6.71 -30.21 -25.27
CA LEU A 378 -5.47 -30.00 -24.53
C LEU A 378 -5.08 -28.52 -24.57
N ALA A 379 -5.05 -27.92 -25.76
CA ALA A 379 -4.72 -26.51 -25.95
C ALA A 379 -5.71 -25.58 -25.23
N VAL A 380 -7.00 -25.91 -25.19
CA VAL A 380 -8.00 -25.11 -24.47
C VAL A 380 -7.76 -25.09 -22.96
N VAL A 381 -7.36 -26.22 -22.38
CA VAL A 381 -7.16 -26.34 -20.93
C VAL A 381 -5.80 -25.82 -20.48
N THR A 382 -4.73 -26.21 -21.16
CA THR A 382 -3.35 -25.90 -20.74
C THR A 382 -2.79 -24.64 -21.41
N GLY A 383 -3.42 -24.22 -22.51
CA GLY A 383 -3.03 -23.08 -23.34
C GLY A 383 -2.78 -21.80 -22.55
N SER A 384 -1.59 -21.23 -22.67
CA SER A 384 -1.29 -19.90 -22.10
C SER A 384 -1.90 -18.73 -22.89
N GLN A 385 -2.15 -18.93 -24.19
CA GLN A 385 -2.78 -17.96 -25.09
C GLN A 385 -4.15 -18.52 -25.49
N TYR A 386 -5.23 -17.74 -25.30
CA TYR A 386 -6.64 -18.12 -25.54
C TYR A 386 -7.20 -19.30 -24.73
N GLY A 387 -6.35 -20.10 -24.09
CA GLY A 387 -6.70 -21.15 -23.16
C GLY A 387 -6.83 -20.67 -21.71
N LEU A 388 -6.95 -21.63 -20.80
CA LEU A 388 -7.12 -21.40 -19.37
C LEU A 388 -5.81 -21.43 -18.56
N GLY A 389 -4.69 -21.78 -19.18
CA GLY A 389 -3.37 -21.73 -18.56
C GLY A 389 -3.14 -22.74 -17.43
N LEU A 390 -3.85 -23.88 -17.39
CA LEU A 390 -3.59 -24.92 -16.39
C LEU A 390 -2.22 -25.55 -16.65
N ASN A 391 -1.23 -25.11 -15.88
CA ASN A 391 0.15 -25.59 -15.99
C ASN A 391 0.88 -25.45 -14.64
N PRO A 392 1.55 -26.51 -14.14
CA PRO A 392 2.34 -26.44 -12.90
C PRO A 392 3.49 -25.42 -12.95
N ILE A 393 4.11 -25.23 -14.13
CA ILE A 393 5.19 -24.26 -14.35
C ILE A 393 4.82 -23.44 -15.59
N PRO A 394 3.97 -22.40 -15.44
CA PRO A 394 3.42 -21.67 -16.57
C PRO A 394 4.39 -20.65 -17.16
N THR A 395 5.38 -20.21 -16.40
CA THR A 395 6.26 -19.09 -16.79
C THR A 395 7.53 -19.05 -15.93
N PHE A 396 8.58 -18.50 -16.51
CA PHE A 396 9.80 -18.07 -15.83
C PHE A 396 9.94 -16.52 -15.85
N ASP A 397 8.91 -15.81 -16.26
CA ASP A 397 8.90 -14.35 -16.25
C ASP A 397 8.37 -13.84 -14.91
N TRP A 398 9.23 -13.13 -14.17
CA TRP A 398 8.88 -12.58 -12.87
C TRP A 398 7.66 -11.64 -12.91
N ASN A 399 7.44 -10.91 -14.01
CA ASN A 399 6.26 -10.04 -14.13
C ASN A 399 4.95 -10.83 -14.13
N ILE A 400 4.99 -12.11 -14.53
CA ILE A 400 3.84 -13.01 -14.54
C ILE A 400 3.79 -13.78 -13.20
N ILE A 401 4.93 -14.20 -12.66
CA ILE A 401 5.01 -14.87 -11.35
C ILE A 401 4.45 -13.97 -10.23
N ASP A 402 4.88 -12.70 -10.19
CA ASP A 402 4.46 -11.75 -9.15
C ASP A 402 3.22 -10.93 -9.56
N TYR A 403 2.46 -11.37 -10.58
CA TYR A 403 1.30 -10.62 -11.09
C TYR A 403 0.26 -10.29 -10.00
N ASN A 404 0.10 -11.19 -9.02
CA ASN A 404 -0.83 -11.01 -7.90
C ASN A 404 -0.16 -10.45 -6.64
N TYR A 405 1.06 -9.89 -6.71
CA TYR A 405 1.81 -9.40 -5.55
C TYR A 405 1.95 -10.45 -4.44
N ALA A 406 2.38 -11.66 -4.81
CA ALA A 406 2.41 -12.83 -3.94
C ALA A 406 3.25 -12.63 -2.67
N ILE A 407 4.25 -11.74 -2.75
CA ILE A 407 5.16 -11.41 -1.64
C ILE A 407 4.54 -10.39 -0.67
N THR A 408 3.64 -9.53 -1.15
CA THR A 408 3.09 -8.41 -0.36
C THR A 408 1.73 -8.74 0.26
N ILE A 409 0.90 -9.48 -0.46
CA ILE A 409 -0.45 -9.82 -0.01
C ILE A 409 -0.41 -11.06 0.89
N PRO A 410 -1.11 -11.08 2.04
CA PRO A 410 -1.13 -12.21 2.96
C PRO A 410 -1.54 -13.53 2.30
N PHE A 411 -0.96 -14.64 2.77
CA PHE A 411 -1.17 -15.97 2.21
C PHE A 411 -2.65 -16.38 2.16
N PHE A 412 -3.43 -16.10 3.21
CA PHE A 412 -4.86 -16.43 3.24
C PHE A 412 -5.63 -15.74 2.10
N SER A 413 -5.35 -14.46 1.84
CA SER A 413 -5.97 -13.72 0.73
C SER A 413 -5.55 -14.28 -0.62
N GLN A 414 -4.30 -14.72 -0.77
CA GLN A 414 -3.86 -15.40 -1.99
C GLN A 414 -4.55 -16.75 -2.17
N LEU A 415 -4.62 -17.57 -1.13
CA LEU A 415 -5.29 -18.86 -1.17
C LEU A 415 -6.76 -18.71 -1.56
N ASN A 416 -7.47 -17.72 -1.03
CA ASN A 416 -8.85 -17.44 -1.42
C ASN A 416 -8.99 -17.07 -2.90
N GLN A 417 -8.09 -16.22 -3.43
CA GLN A 417 -8.05 -15.90 -4.86
C GLN A 417 -7.75 -17.13 -5.74
N TYR A 418 -6.86 -18.03 -5.29
CA TYR A 418 -6.57 -19.28 -5.98
C TYR A 418 -7.76 -20.24 -5.97
N ILE A 419 -8.47 -20.38 -4.84
CA ILE A 419 -9.70 -21.16 -4.75
C ILE A 419 -10.76 -20.59 -5.71
N GLY A 420 -10.94 -19.27 -5.72
CA GLY A 420 -11.84 -18.59 -6.65
C GLY A 420 -11.46 -18.83 -8.11
N SER A 421 -10.16 -18.75 -8.43
CA SER A 421 -9.63 -19.04 -9.78
C SER A 421 -9.83 -20.50 -10.18
N PHE A 422 -9.66 -21.44 -9.25
CA PHE A 422 -9.89 -22.86 -9.46
C PHE A 422 -11.37 -23.17 -9.73
N ILE A 423 -12.29 -22.57 -8.97
CA ILE A 423 -13.73 -22.69 -9.23
C ILE A 423 -14.08 -22.04 -10.57
N GLY A 424 -13.54 -20.85 -10.85
CA GLY A 424 -13.73 -20.14 -12.10
C GLY A 424 -13.25 -20.93 -13.31
N PHE A 425 -12.12 -21.64 -13.20
CA PHE A 425 -11.60 -22.53 -14.22
C PHE A 425 -12.64 -23.59 -14.66
N PHE A 426 -13.24 -24.32 -13.72
CA PHE A 426 -14.27 -25.32 -14.05
C PHE A 426 -15.56 -24.67 -14.57
N ALA A 427 -15.93 -23.50 -14.05
CA ALA A 427 -17.09 -22.77 -14.53
C ALA A 427 -16.93 -22.35 -16.00
N ILE A 428 -15.77 -21.84 -16.41
CA ILE A 428 -15.50 -21.45 -17.81
C ILE A 428 -15.57 -22.68 -18.73
N ILE A 429 -14.96 -23.81 -18.33
CA ILE A 429 -15.05 -25.08 -19.07
C ILE A 429 -16.51 -25.50 -19.23
N GLY A 430 -17.30 -25.46 -18.14
CA GLY A 430 -18.72 -25.80 -18.15
C GLY A 430 -19.51 -24.93 -19.13
N ILE A 431 -19.33 -23.61 -19.09
CA ILE A 431 -19.97 -22.65 -20.02
C ILE A 431 -19.57 -22.96 -21.47
N PHE A 432 -18.27 -23.15 -21.72
CA PHE A 432 -17.74 -23.36 -23.06
C PHE A 432 -18.27 -24.66 -23.71
N TYR A 433 -18.12 -25.80 -23.03
CA TYR A 433 -18.53 -27.10 -23.59
C TYR A 433 -20.05 -27.32 -23.57
N SER A 434 -20.79 -26.64 -22.69
CA SER A 434 -22.27 -26.60 -22.77
C SER A 434 -22.79 -25.66 -23.88
N ASN A 435 -21.88 -24.94 -24.54
CA ASN A 435 -22.19 -23.94 -25.56
C ASN A 435 -23.21 -22.89 -25.08
N TYR A 436 -23.10 -22.49 -23.81
CA TYR A 436 -24.01 -21.51 -23.25
C TYR A 436 -23.82 -20.16 -23.96
N LYS A 437 -24.92 -19.58 -24.46
CA LYS A 437 -24.91 -18.32 -25.24
C LYS A 437 -23.93 -18.35 -26.43
N TRP A 438 -23.85 -19.49 -27.13
CA TRP A 438 -23.03 -19.65 -28.34
C TRP A 438 -21.52 -19.49 -28.11
N SER A 439 -21.05 -19.58 -26.86
CA SER A 439 -19.64 -19.40 -26.51
C SER A 439 -18.72 -20.45 -27.13
N GLY A 440 -19.23 -21.63 -27.49
CA GLY A 440 -18.45 -22.71 -28.09
C GLY A 440 -17.98 -22.43 -29.52
N TYR A 441 -18.53 -21.40 -30.17
CA TYR A 441 -18.12 -20.94 -31.50
C TYR A 441 -17.04 -19.85 -31.47
N LEU A 442 -16.70 -19.34 -30.28
CA LEU A 442 -15.73 -18.26 -30.07
C LEU A 442 -14.47 -18.80 -29.38
N PRO A 443 -13.36 -18.04 -29.36
CA PRO A 443 -12.23 -18.37 -28.50
C PRO A 443 -12.68 -18.49 -27.04
N LEU A 444 -12.11 -19.45 -26.30
CA LEU A 444 -12.55 -19.73 -24.93
C LEU A 444 -12.29 -18.53 -24.00
N ASN A 445 -11.11 -17.92 -24.10
CA ASN A 445 -10.71 -16.78 -23.30
C ASN A 445 -10.12 -15.66 -24.18
N ASP A 446 -10.93 -14.65 -24.48
CA ASP A 446 -10.50 -13.43 -25.16
C ASP A 446 -11.35 -12.24 -24.67
N ASN A 447 -10.73 -11.06 -24.62
CA ASN A 447 -11.37 -9.80 -24.24
C ASN A 447 -12.08 -9.12 -25.44
N ASN A 448 -11.86 -9.61 -26.66
CA ASN A 448 -12.53 -9.11 -27.85
C ASN A 448 -14.05 -9.41 -27.82
N ILE A 449 -14.79 -8.61 -28.59
CA ILE A 449 -16.24 -8.76 -28.80
C ILE A 449 -16.45 -9.23 -30.24
N TYR A 450 -17.41 -10.14 -30.44
CA TYR A 450 -17.65 -10.76 -31.73
C TYR A 450 -19.06 -10.52 -32.25
N THR A 451 -19.23 -10.61 -33.57
CA THR A 451 -20.53 -10.68 -34.24
C THR A 451 -21.08 -12.11 -34.22
N ASN A 452 -22.33 -12.28 -34.64
CA ASN A 452 -22.97 -13.59 -34.87
C ASN A 452 -22.23 -14.47 -35.91
N THR A 453 -21.37 -13.89 -36.76
CA THR A 453 -20.54 -14.62 -37.71
C THR A 453 -19.16 -14.98 -37.17
N GLY A 454 -18.84 -14.57 -35.93
CA GLY A 454 -17.53 -14.78 -35.31
C GLY A 454 -16.45 -13.79 -35.75
N GLU A 455 -16.83 -12.72 -36.46
CA GLU A 455 -15.95 -11.61 -36.82
C GLU A 455 -15.82 -10.62 -35.66
N LEU A 456 -14.77 -9.79 -35.67
CA LEU A 456 -14.60 -8.76 -34.64
C LEU A 456 -15.72 -7.71 -34.74
N TYR A 457 -16.30 -7.35 -33.60
CA TYR A 457 -17.42 -6.42 -33.53
C TYR A 457 -16.97 -4.98 -33.76
N GLU A 458 -17.52 -4.32 -34.78
CA GLU A 458 -17.27 -2.92 -35.09
C GLU A 458 -18.38 -2.03 -34.51
N VAL A 459 -18.04 -1.30 -33.45
CA VAL A 459 -19.02 -0.45 -32.73
C VAL A 459 -19.52 0.69 -33.62
N THR A 460 -18.73 1.18 -34.57
CA THR A 460 -19.12 2.27 -35.49
C THR A 460 -20.29 1.91 -36.40
N GLU A 461 -20.50 0.61 -36.71
CA GLU A 461 -21.58 0.16 -37.59
C GLU A 461 -22.97 0.40 -36.99
N ILE A 462 -23.09 0.38 -35.66
CA ILE A 462 -24.36 0.56 -34.96
C ILE A 462 -24.61 2.00 -34.51
N LEU A 463 -23.64 2.91 -34.68
CA LEU A 463 -23.72 4.29 -34.22
C LEU A 463 -24.13 5.27 -35.33
N ASN A 464 -24.68 6.42 -34.93
CA ASN A 464 -24.86 7.59 -35.78
C ASN A 464 -23.65 8.55 -35.65
N LYS A 465 -23.67 9.66 -36.40
CA LYS A 465 -22.60 10.69 -36.36
C LYS A 465 -22.44 11.37 -34.99
N ASN A 466 -23.44 11.23 -34.10
CA ASN A 466 -23.42 11.77 -32.74
C ASN A 466 -23.07 10.68 -31.70
N SER A 467 -22.54 9.53 -32.14
CA SER A 467 -22.17 8.39 -31.29
C SER A 467 -23.32 7.81 -30.47
N GLN A 468 -24.55 7.95 -30.97
CA GLN A 468 -25.76 7.33 -30.39
C GLN A 468 -26.09 6.04 -31.12
N LEU A 469 -26.61 5.06 -30.37
CA LEU A 469 -27.09 3.79 -30.90
C LEU A 469 -28.26 4.00 -31.88
N VAL A 470 -28.15 3.38 -33.06
CA VAL A 470 -29.24 3.30 -34.03
C VAL A 470 -29.79 1.89 -34.03
N GLU A 471 -30.96 1.70 -33.41
CA GLU A 471 -31.57 0.39 -33.21
C GLU A 471 -31.74 -0.40 -34.52
N SER A 472 -32.15 0.26 -35.60
CA SER A 472 -32.31 -0.40 -36.90
C SER A 472 -30.99 -0.92 -37.48
N LYS A 473 -29.87 -0.24 -37.21
CA LYS A 473 -28.54 -0.71 -37.61
C LYS A 473 -28.08 -1.87 -36.74
N TYR A 474 -28.31 -1.77 -35.43
CA TYR A 474 -28.01 -2.83 -34.46
C TYR A 474 -28.70 -4.15 -34.83
N GLN A 475 -30.01 -4.11 -35.08
CA GLN A 475 -30.79 -5.29 -35.47
C GLN A 475 -30.35 -5.88 -36.84
N LYS A 476 -29.82 -5.05 -37.74
CA LYS A 476 -29.31 -5.49 -39.05
C LYS A 476 -27.89 -6.04 -38.98
N TYR A 477 -27.04 -5.47 -38.12
CA TYR A 477 -25.63 -5.83 -37.99
C TYR A 477 -25.49 -7.10 -37.17
N SER A 478 -25.55 -6.99 -35.85
CA SER A 478 -25.48 -8.12 -34.92
C SER A 478 -25.60 -7.66 -33.47
N PRO A 479 -26.14 -8.51 -32.56
CA PRO A 479 -25.83 -8.42 -31.15
C PRO A 479 -24.34 -8.71 -30.87
N PRO A 480 -23.73 -8.09 -29.85
CA PRO A 480 -22.37 -8.43 -29.44
C PRO A 480 -22.33 -9.77 -28.70
N PHE A 481 -21.40 -10.63 -29.08
CA PHE A 481 -21.14 -11.92 -28.45
C PHE A 481 -19.85 -11.88 -27.64
N TYR A 482 -19.90 -12.53 -26.47
CA TYR A 482 -18.79 -12.62 -25.53
C TYR A 482 -18.25 -14.05 -25.45
N THR A 483 -16.95 -14.17 -25.22
CA THR A 483 -16.28 -15.45 -24.94
C THR A 483 -16.73 -16.03 -23.59
N ALA A 484 -16.55 -17.34 -23.40
CA ALA A 484 -16.93 -18.02 -22.16
C ALA A 484 -16.24 -17.40 -20.92
N GLY A 485 -14.95 -17.10 -21.04
CA GLY A 485 -14.20 -16.40 -19.98
C GLY A 485 -14.77 -15.03 -19.65
N ASN A 486 -15.09 -14.22 -20.66
CA ASN A 486 -15.59 -12.87 -20.46
C ASN A 486 -17.02 -12.86 -19.88
N LEU A 487 -17.88 -13.81 -20.27
CA LEU A 487 -19.20 -14.00 -19.68
C LEU A 487 -19.13 -14.27 -18.18
N LEU A 488 -18.23 -15.15 -17.73
CA LEU A 488 -18.04 -15.43 -16.31
C LEU A 488 -17.51 -14.20 -15.56
N ILE A 489 -16.51 -13.51 -16.12
CA ILE A 489 -15.90 -12.34 -15.49
C ILE A 489 -16.94 -11.24 -15.27
N TYR A 490 -17.71 -10.87 -16.30
CA TYR A 490 -18.76 -9.85 -16.15
C TYR A 490 -19.87 -10.30 -15.19
N GLY A 491 -20.29 -11.57 -15.25
CA GLY A 491 -21.27 -12.12 -14.31
C GLY A 491 -20.78 -12.05 -12.86
N ALA A 492 -19.51 -12.39 -12.63
CA ALA A 492 -18.87 -12.30 -11.34
C ALA A 492 -18.76 -10.85 -10.87
N TYR A 493 -18.40 -9.89 -11.73
CA TYR A 493 -18.38 -8.47 -11.36
C TYR A 493 -19.76 -7.95 -10.96
N PHE A 494 -20.82 -8.30 -11.70
CA PHE A 494 -22.18 -7.91 -11.33
C PHE A 494 -22.63 -8.51 -10.00
N ALA A 495 -22.18 -9.72 -9.65
CA ALA A 495 -22.45 -10.32 -8.35
C ALA A 495 -21.58 -9.73 -7.23
N LEU A 496 -20.33 -9.38 -7.53
CA LEU A 496 -19.32 -8.94 -6.56
C LEU A 496 -19.75 -7.64 -5.87
N TYR A 497 -20.15 -6.61 -6.61
CA TYR A 497 -20.50 -5.32 -6.00
C TYR A 497 -21.63 -5.39 -4.96
N PRO A 498 -22.83 -5.94 -5.27
CA PRO A 498 -23.89 -6.08 -4.27
C PRO A 498 -23.51 -7.07 -3.17
N PHE A 499 -22.77 -8.15 -3.48
CA PHE A 499 -22.28 -9.07 -2.47
C PHE A 499 -21.33 -8.37 -1.49
N SER A 500 -20.33 -7.64 -1.97
CA SER A 500 -19.38 -6.89 -1.14
C SER A 500 -20.10 -5.87 -0.26
N PHE A 501 -21.07 -5.13 -0.81
CA PHE A 501 -21.88 -4.21 -0.02
C PHE A 501 -22.65 -4.94 1.09
N CYS A 502 -23.42 -5.97 0.74
CA CYS A 502 -24.20 -6.73 1.71
C CYS A 502 -23.32 -7.44 2.75
N TYR A 503 -22.23 -8.05 2.30
CA TYR A 503 -21.25 -8.75 3.14
C TYR A 503 -20.65 -7.78 4.16
N THR A 504 -20.05 -6.67 3.70
CA THR A 504 -19.46 -5.67 4.59
C THR A 504 -20.49 -5.07 5.55
N VAL A 505 -21.72 -4.77 5.09
CA VAL A 505 -22.77 -4.24 5.96
C VAL A 505 -23.18 -5.24 7.05
N ILE A 506 -23.25 -6.53 6.72
CA ILE A 506 -23.66 -7.58 7.67
C ILE A 506 -22.53 -7.90 8.65
N THR A 507 -21.30 -8.09 8.16
CA THR A 507 -20.16 -8.49 9.00
C THR A 507 -19.70 -7.34 9.89
N GLU A 508 -19.64 -6.12 9.35
CA GLU A 508 -19.17 -4.93 10.07
C GLU A 508 -20.33 -4.09 10.64
N TRP A 509 -21.51 -4.67 10.80
CA TRP A 509 -22.70 -3.94 11.26
C TRP A 509 -22.47 -3.21 12.60
N SER A 510 -21.73 -3.81 13.52
CA SER A 510 -21.40 -3.20 14.82
C SER A 510 -20.56 -1.93 14.64
N THR A 511 -19.50 -2.01 13.83
CA THR A 511 -18.61 -0.91 13.44
C THR A 511 -19.39 0.19 12.71
N ILE A 512 -20.21 -0.18 11.72
CA ILE A 512 -21.03 0.74 10.92
C ILE A 512 -22.08 1.43 11.81
N LYS A 513 -22.77 0.70 12.68
CA LYS A 513 -23.77 1.26 13.60
C LYS A 513 -23.14 2.26 14.58
N ASN A 514 -21.97 1.94 15.13
CA ASN A 514 -21.26 2.87 16.01
C ASN A 514 -20.80 4.12 15.24
N SER A 515 -20.30 3.93 14.03
CA SER A 515 -19.91 5.01 13.11
C SER A 515 -21.08 5.92 12.76
N PHE A 516 -22.25 5.35 12.45
CA PHE A 516 -23.48 6.10 12.18
C PHE A 516 -23.97 6.89 13.39
N LYS A 517 -23.91 6.33 14.60
CA LYS A 517 -24.24 7.07 15.83
C LYS A 517 -23.32 8.27 16.00
N VAL A 518 -22.02 8.05 15.86
CA VAL A 518 -20.99 9.09 15.98
C VAL A 518 -21.20 10.18 14.92
N PHE A 519 -21.45 9.79 13.67
CA PHE A 519 -21.76 10.71 12.58
C PHE A 519 -23.03 11.52 12.84
N TYR A 520 -24.13 10.87 13.24
CA TYR A 520 -25.40 11.53 13.53
C TYR A 520 -25.28 12.55 14.68
N HIS A 521 -24.53 12.20 15.73
CA HIS A 521 -24.26 13.13 16.83
C HIS A 521 -23.42 14.34 16.39
N GLN A 522 -22.44 14.15 15.51
CA GLN A 522 -21.66 15.25 14.95
C GLN A 522 -22.48 16.15 14.01
N LEU A 523 -23.36 15.56 13.20
CA LEU A 523 -24.23 16.30 12.28
C LEU A 523 -25.21 17.22 13.05
N ARG A 524 -25.75 16.74 14.18
CA ARG A 524 -26.65 17.50 15.06
C ARG A 524 -25.95 18.63 15.82
N HIS A 525 -24.64 18.55 16.01
CA HIS A 525 -23.87 19.53 16.74
C HIS A 525 -22.70 20.00 15.89
N LEU A 526 -22.96 20.96 14.99
CA LEU A 526 -21.93 21.58 14.13
C LEU A 526 -20.72 22.15 14.91
N LYS A 527 -20.90 22.53 16.19
CA LYS A 527 -19.82 22.95 17.09
C LYS A 527 -18.96 21.80 17.65
N LEU A 528 -19.38 20.54 17.44
CA LEU A 528 -18.71 19.30 17.86
C LEU A 528 -18.15 18.54 16.65
N TRP A 529 -17.79 19.24 15.57
CA TRP A 529 -16.80 18.71 14.61
C TRP A 529 -15.48 18.57 15.36
N LYS A 530 -15.45 17.49 16.12
CA LYS A 530 -14.42 17.02 17.01
C LYS A 530 -13.26 16.50 16.17
N SER A 531 -12.10 16.34 16.79
CA SER A 531 -10.91 15.80 16.14
C SER A 531 -11.24 14.47 15.44
N ASN A 532 -10.65 14.22 14.28
CA ASN A 532 -10.79 12.93 13.62
C ASN A 532 -10.23 11.77 14.48
N TYR A 533 -9.28 12.08 15.36
CA TYR A 533 -8.70 11.18 16.35
C TYR A 533 -9.59 10.93 17.57
N ASP A 534 -10.68 11.68 17.76
CA ASP A 534 -11.55 11.53 18.93
C ASP A 534 -12.26 10.18 18.94
N GLY A 535 -12.01 9.41 20.00
CA GLY A 535 -12.50 8.05 20.22
C GLY A 535 -11.44 6.96 20.02
N PHE A 536 -10.28 7.30 19.47
CA PHE A 536 -9.17 6.39 19.25
C PHE A 536 -8.03 6.68 20.22
N ASP A 537 -7.43 5.62 20.77
CA ASP A 537 -6.34 5.72 21.76
C ASP A 537 -5.19 4.75 21.44
N ASP A 538 -5.05 4.37 20.17
CA ASP A 538 -3.95 3.51 19.74
C ASP A 538 -2.62 4.28 19.70
N PRO A 539 -1.48 3.58 19.82
CA PRO A 539 -0.16 4.20 19.82
C PRO A 539 0.10 5.15 18.65
N GLN A 540 -0.30 4.78 17.43
CA GLN A 540 -0.09 5.61 16.24
C GLN A 540 -0.95 6.86 16.28
N THR A 541 -2.23 6.75 16.65
CA THR A 541 -3.10 7.92 16.81
C THR A 541 -2.62 8.85 17.91
N ARG A 542 -2.09 8.33 19.03
CA ARG A 542 -1.50 9.18 20.08
C ARG A 542 -0.29 9.98 19.58
N MET A 543 0.54 9.38 18.73
CA MET A 543 1.63 10.11 18.05
C MET A 543 1.07 11.17 17.09
N MET A 544 0.05 10.81 16.30
CA MET A 544 -0.55 11.72 15.31
C MET A 544 -1.31 12.90 15.93
N LYS A 545 -1.91 12.75 17.13
CA LYS A 545 -2.63 13.81 17.86
C LYS A 545 -1.77 15.04 18.18
N LYS A 546 -0.45 14.90 18.16
CA LYS A 546 0.49 16.01 18.36
C LYS A 546 0.53 16.97 17.18
N TYR A 547 0.18 16.49 15.98
CA TYR A 547 0.17 17.29 14.76
C TYR A 547 -1.20 17.91 14.53
N LYS A 548 -1.18 19.11 13.93
CA LYS A 548 -2.41 19.77 13.53
C LYS A 548 -3.09 18.99 12.40
N GLU A 549 -4.36 18.64 12.61
CA GLU A 549 -5.16 17.98 11.60
C GLU A 549 -5.49 18.86 10.40
N VAL A 550 -5.59 18.20 9.24
CA VAL A 550 -6.19 18.80 8.04
C VAL A 550 -7.70 18.91 8.27
N PRO A 551 -8.33 20.07 8.15
CA PRO A 551 -9.77 20.19 8.33
C PRO A 551 -10.58 19.47 7.24
N ASP A 552 -11.68 18.83 7.62
CA ASP A 552 -12.55 18.07 6.70
C ASP A 552 -13.16 18.92 5.58
N TRP A 553 -13.35 20.24 5.81
CA TRP A 553 -13.90 21.13 4.79
C TRP A 553 -13.03 21.25 3.53
N TYR A 554 -11.72 20.97 3.62
CA TYR A 554 -10.82 20.95 2.46
C TYR A 554 -11.31 19.91 1.45
N PHE A 555 -11.71 18.73 1.94
CA PHE A 555 -12.23 17.65 1.10
C PHE A 555 -13.62 17.96 0.56
N LEU A 556 -14.46 18.67 1.32
CA LEU A 556 -15.74 19.18 0.80
C LEU A 556 -15.54 20.18 -0.34
N VAL A 557 -14.57 21.08 -0.24
CA VAL A 557 -14.24 22.02 -1.33
C VAL A 557 -13.74 21.28 -2.56
N ILE A 558 -12.87 20.27 -2.38
CA ILE A 558 -12.41 19.41 -3.48
C ILE A 558 -13.59 18.69 -4.15
N LEU A 559 -14.55 18.20 -3.36
CA LEU A 559 -15.76 17.55 -3.88
C LEU A 559 -16.62 18.52 -4.69
N VAL A 560 -16.80 19.76 -4.23
CA VAL A 560 -17.51 20.80 -4.99
C VAL A 560 -16.80 21.11 -6.30
N ILE A 561 -15.47 21.26 -6.29
CA ILE A 561 -14.68 21.47 -7.51
C ILE A 561 -14.87 20.30 -8.47
N CYS A 562 -14.85 19.05 -7.97
CA CYS A 562 -15.11 17.86 -8.76
C CYS A 562 -16.48 17.90 -9.47
N ILE A 563 -17.56 18.26 -8.75
CA ILE A 563 -18.91 18.39 -9.32
C ILE A 563 -18.91 19.42 -10.46
N VAL A 564 -18.30 20.58 -10.22
CA VAL A 564 -18.24 21.65 -11.22
C VAL A 564 -17.50 21.17 -12.47
N LEU A 565 -16.34 20.54 -12.32
CA LEU A 565 -15.56 20.01 -13.44
C LEU A 565 -16.34 18.93 -14.22
N GLY A 566 -17.05 18.03 -13.54
CA GLY A 566 -17.90 17.02 -14.17
C GLY A 566 -19.05 17.63 -14.97
N ILE A 567 -19.73 18.64 -14.42
CA ILE A 567 -20.81 19.37 -15.13
C ILE A 567 -20.25 20.07 -16.36
N LEU A 568 -19.07 20.69 -16.26
CA LEU A 568 -18.41 21.34 -17.38
C LEU A 568 -18.03 20.32 -18.47
N ALA A 569 -17.48 19.16 -18.10
CA ALA A 569 -17.14 18.10 -19.04
C ALA A 569 -18.35 17.64 -19.86
N VAL A 570 -19.51 17.48 -19.21
CA VAL A 570 -20.74 16.99 -19.87
C VAL A 570 -21.47 18.09 -20.66
N LYS A 571 -21.40 19.36 -20.23
CA LYS A 571 -22.09 20.46 -20.91
C LYS A 571 -21.31 21.10 -22.05
N LEU A 572 -19.99 21.21 -21.92
CA LEU A 572 -19.14 21.86 -22.92
C LEU A 572 -18.87 20.93 -24.12
N TYR A 573 -18.92 19.62 -23.89
CA TYR A 573 -18.61 18.62 -24.91
C TYR A 573 -19.85 17.81 -25.29
N PRO A 574 -19.92 17.30 -26.53
CA PRO A 574 -21.07 16.53 -27.01
C PRO A 574 -21.06 15.09 -26.48
N ALA A 575 -20.92 14.90 -25.17
CA ALA A 575 -20.89 13.60 -24.51
C ALA A 575 -22.26 12.89 -24.45
N GLN A 576 -23.34 13.58 -24.86
CA GLN A 576 -24.73 13.09 -24.89
C GLN A 576 -25.24 12.51 -23.56
N THR A 577 -24.53 12.79 -22.46
CA THR A 577 -24.84 12.30 -21.12
C THR A 577 -25.64 13.36 -20.39
N PRO A 578 -26.74 13.03 -19.71
CA PRO A 578 -27.46 14.01 -18.92
C PRO A 578 -26.69 14.39 -17.65
N VAL A 579 -26.84 15.63 -17.19
CA VAL A 579 -26.15 16.13 -15.99
C VAL A 579 -26.50 15.31 -14.74
N TRP A 580 -27.74 14.82 -14.62
CA TRP A 580 -28.12 13.94 -13.51
C TRP A 580 -27.40 12.58 -13.54
N GLY A 581 -26.90 12.17 -14.71
CA GLY A 581 -26.10 10.96 -14.87
C GLY A 581 -24.79 11.04 -14.09
N ILE A 582 -24.28 12.25 -13.87
CA ILE A 582 -23.18 12.50 -12.93
C ILE A 582 -23.62 12.06 -11.54
N SER A 583 -24.75 12.54 -11.00
CA SER A 583 -25.23 12.15 -9.67
C SER A 583 -25.50 10.66 -9.50
N LEU A 584 -25.92 9.95 -10.54
CA LEU A 584 -26.13 8.49 -10.51
C LEU A 584 -24.82 7.69 -10.52
N PHE A 585 -23.75 8.25 -11.07
CA PHE A 585 -22.40 7.69 -10.96
C PHE A 585 -21.79 7.87 -9.55
N TRP A 586 -22.44 8.69 -8.70
CA TRP A 586 -21.95 9.08 -7.37
C TRP A 586 -22.67 8.32 -6.24
N CYS A 587 -23.76 7.62 -6.55
CA CYS A 587 -24.48 6.70 -5.67
C CYS A 587 -24.03 5.27 -5.96
#